data_AF-A0AAU0RFJ2-F1
#
_entry.id   AF-A0AAU0RFJ2-F1
#
_cell.length_a   1.000
_cell.length_b   1.000
_cell.length_c   1.000
_cell.angle_alpha   90.00
_cell.angle_beta   90.00
_cell.angle_gamma   90.00
#
_symmetry.space_group_name_H-M   'P 1'
#
loop_
_entity.id
_entity.type
_entity.pdbx_description
1 polymer ?
#
loop_
_entity_poly.entity_id
_entity_poly.type
_entity_poly.pdbx_seq_one_letter_code
_entity_poly.pdbx_strand_id
1 'polypeptide(L)'
;MSEIVITGIDFIPDSVNNCLSEKENGQNKLFLSEMEIDGNTGLRRFLFDNNTRNIYHLPKGIDSVPMEVAYIEIPPMYILDPEGYSEAGVQRDESKNIGHVEFGNYKFIGREIPFLTVLDVDFFVDTKN
;
A
#
# COMPACT_ATOMS: atom_id res chain seq x y z
N MET A 1 -8.92 13.19 7.85
CA MET A 1 -8.44 12.58 6.60
C MET A 1 -7.33 11.63 7.02
N SER A 2 -7.45 10.34 6.66
CA SER A 2 -6.45 9.35 7.03
C SER A 2 -5.20 9.58 6.19
N GLU A 3 -4.04 9.76 6.80
CA GLU A 3 -2.77 9.99 6.11
C GLU A 3 -1.86 8.77 6.23
N ILE A 4 -1.20 8.38 5.14
CA ILE A 4 -0.14 7.37 5.12
C ILE A 4 1.18 8.06 4.81
N VAL A 5 2.17 7.92 5.68
CA VAL A 5 3.52 8.44 5.43
C VAL A 5 4.45 7.28 5.08
N ILE A 6 4.99 7.27 3.86
CA ILE A 6 5.96 6.26 3.40
C ILE A 6 7.29 6.98 3.15
N THR A 7 8.35 6.57 3.85
CA THR A 7 9.70 7.18 3.72
C THR A 7 9.72 8.72 3.79
N GLY A 8 8.81 9.31 4.57
CA GLY A 8 8.67 10.76 4.74
C GLY A 8 7.80 11.46 3.70
N ILE A 9 7.17 10.71 2.79
CA ILE A 9 6.26 11.20 1.75
C ILE A 9 4.82 10.91 2.19
N ASP A 10 3.98 11.95 2.12
CA ASP A 10 2.56 11.86 2.45
C ASP A 10 1.76 11.30 1.26
N PHE A 11 0.98 10.26 1.53
CA PHE A 11 0.00 9.67 0.63
C PHE A 11 -1.40 9.75 1.24
N ILE A 12 -2.37 10.05 0.39
CA ILE A 12 -3.79 10.12 0.72
C ILE A 12 -4.49 8.90 0.11
N PRO A 13 -5.25 8.13 0.90
CA PRO A 13 -6.07 7.05 0.40
C PRO A 13 -7.17 7.57 -0.53
N ASP A 14 -7.25 7.01 -1.73
CA ASP A 14 -8.28 7.29 -2.73
C ASP A 14 -9.13 6.03 -2.92
N SER A 15 -10.32 6.05 -2.32
CA SER A 15 -11.26 4.93 -2.36
C SER A 15 -11.92 4.74 -3.72
N VAL A 16 -12.04 5.82 -4.51
CA VAL A 16 -12.68 5.78 -5.83
C VAL A 16 -11.78 5.06 -6.82
N ASN A 17 -10.48 5.35 -6.77
CA ASN A 17 -9.48 4.77 -7.67
C ASN A 17 -8.75 3.56 -7.06
N ASN A 18 -9.09 3.17 -5.82
CA ASN A 18 -8.47 2.05 -5.10
C ASN A 18 -6.93 2.17 -5.08
N CYS A 19 -6.42 3.34 -4.72
CA CYS A 19 -5.00 3.68 -4.73
C CYS A 19 -4.60 4.58 -3.56
N LEU A 20 -3.29 4.74 -3.35
CA LEU A 20 -2.70 5.79 -2.53
C LEU A 20 -2.20 6.89 -3.47
N SER A 21 -2.74 8.10 -3.35
CA SER A 21 -2.32 9.25 -4.17
C SER A 21 -1.33 10.10 -3.40
N GLU A 22 -0.19 10.44 -3.99
CA GLU A 22 0.80 11.33 -3.34
C GLU A 22 0.18 12.72 -3.13
N LYS A 23 0.31 13.26 -1.91
CA LYS A 23 -0.32 14.52 -1.51
C LYS A 23 0.20 15.72 -2.31
N GLU A 24 1.51 15.78 -2.54
CA GLU A 24 2.17 16.85 -3.30
C GLU A 24 2.06 16.65 -4.82
N ASN A 25 1.78 15.42 -5.27
CA ASN A 25 1.67 15.07 -6.68
C ASN A 25 0.53 14.06 -6.92
N GLY A 26 -0.71 14.54 -6.97
CA GLY A 26 -1.90 13.67 -7.10
C GLY A 26 -1.99 12.83 -8.39
N GLN A 27 -1.06 13.01 -9.34
CA GLN A 27 -0.92 12.12 -10.50
C GLN A 27 -0.11 10.85 -10.16
N ASN A 28 0.75 10.90 -9.14
CA ASN A 28 1.46 9.74 -8.66
C ASN A 28 0.54 8.91 -7.76
N LYS A 29 0.29 7.67 -8.18
CA LYS A 29 -0.68 6.77 -7.57
C LYS A 29 -0.06 5.38 -7.37
N LEU A 30 -0.14 4.86 -6.16
CA LEU A 30 0.23 3.49 -5.82
C LEU A 30 -1.04 2.65 -5.77
N PHE A 31 -1.26 1.77 -6.75
CA PHE A 31 -2.49 1.00 -6.80
C PHE A 31 -2.49 -0.12 -5.76
N LEU A 32 -3.61 -0.25 -5.03
CA LEU A 32 -3.73 -1.27 -4.00
C LEU A 32 -3.74 -2.69 -4.57
N SER A 33 -4.08 -2.85 -5.85
CA SER A 33 -4.04 -4.13 -6.58
C SER A 33 -2.63 -4.64 -6.85
N GLU A 34 -1.63 -3.77 -6.82
CA GLU A 34 -0.22 -4.13 -7.03
C GLU A 34 0.50 -4.52 -5.73
N MET A 35 -0.20 -4.42 -4.59
CA MET A 35 0.34 -4.77 -3.28
C MET A 35 -0.05 -6.20 -2.92
N GLU A 36 0.89 -6.95 -2.37
CA GLU A 36 0.64 -8.26 -1.80
C GLU A 36 -0.21 -8.11 -0.52
N ILE A 37 -1.17 -9.01 -0.30
CA ILE A 37 -1.99 -9.04 0.91
C ILE A 37 -1.63 -10.27 1.73
N ASP A 38 -1.20 -10.05 2.97
CA ASP A 38 -1.01 -11.13 3.94
C ASP A 38 -2.39 -11.67 4.36
N GLY A 39 -2.69 -12.92 4.00
CA GLY A 39 -4.00 -13.53 4.23
C GLY A 39 -4.39 -13.72 5.71
N ASN A 40 -3.43 -13.66 6.64
CA ASN A 40 -3.70 -13.84 8.07
C ASN A 40 -3.95 -12.51 8.78
N THR A 41 -3.18 -11.48 8.43
CA THR A 41 -3.19 -10.18 9.10
C THR A 41 -3.93 -9.10 8.32
N GLY A 42 -4.15 -9.30 7.02
CA GLY A 42 -4.68 -8.31 6.09
C GLY A 42 -3.68 -7.20 5.73
N LEU A 43 -2.43 -7.29 6.18
CA LEU A 43 -1.38 -6.32 5.88
C LEU A 43 -1.14 -6.27 4.38
N ARG A 44 -0.93 -5.06 3.87
CA ARG A 44 -0.48 -4.87 2.48
C ARG A 44 1.03 -4.64 2.47
N ARG A 45 1.68 -5.30 1.54
CA ARG A 45 3.13 -5.38 1.37
C ARG A 45 3.51 -5.01 -0.05
N PHE A 46 4.54 -4.20 -0.20
CA PHE A 46 5.08 -3.85 -1.51
C PHE A 46 6.52 -3.32 -1.39
N LEU A 47 7.24 -3.34 -2.52
CA LEU A 47 8.53 -2.66 -2.66
C LEU A 47 8.28 -1.23 -3.14
N PHE A 48 8.89 -0.26 -2.49
CA PHE A 48 8.76 1.16 -2.82
C PHE A 48 10.10 1.72 -3.29
N ASP A 49 10.14 2.21 -4.52
CA ASP A 49 11.33 2.88 -5.07
C ASP A 49 11.33 4.36 -4.65
N ASN A 50 12.31 4.76 -3.84
CA ASN A 50 12.43 6.13 -3.35
C ASN A 50 12.77 7.15 -4.45
N ASN A 51 13.38 6.71 -5.56
CA ASN A 51 13.73 7.60 -6.67
C ASN A 51 12.50 7.95 -7.50
N THR A 52 11.72 6.94 -7.88
CA THR A 52 10.52 7.11 -8.71
C THR A 52 9.26 7.37 -7.90
N ARG A 53 9.31 7.16 -6.58
CA ARG A 53 8.19 7.24 -5.63
C ARG A 53 7.03 6.33 -6.02
N ASN A 54 7.33 5.14 -6.56
CA ASN A 54 6.35 4.21 -7.09
C ASN A 54 6.58 2.78 -6.58
N ILE A 55 5.62 1.90 -6.81
CA ILE A 55 5.76 0.47 -6.55
C ILE A 55 6.83 -0.09 -7.47
N TYR A 56 7.86 -0.68 -6.88
CA TYR A 56 8.93 -1.36 -7.59
C TYR A 56 8.55 -2.81 -7.86
N HIS A 57 8.67 -3.23 -9.11
CA HIS A 57 8.44 -4.62 -9.51
C HIS A 57 9.79 -5.29 -9.74
N LEU A 58 10.13 -6.26 -8.88
CA LEU A 58 11.38 -7.00 -9.00
C LEU A 58 11.40 -7.76 -10.35
N PRO A 59 12.37 -7.49 -11.24
CA PRO A 59 12.44 -8.16 -12.52
C PRO A 59 12.69 -9.67 -12.35
N LYS A 60 12.13 -10.47 -13.26
CA LYS A 60 12.31 -11.93 -13.21
C LYS A 60 13.79 -12.29 -13.34
N GLY A 61 14.28 -13.14 -12.42
CA GLY A 61 15.66 -13.62 -12.41
C GLY A 61 16.66 -12.65 -11.79
N ILE A 62 16.18 -11.64 -11.07
CA ILE A 62 16.98 -10.81 -10.18
C ILE A 62 16.59 -11.16 -8.75
N ASP A 63 17.57 -11.54 -7.95
CA ASP A 63 17.37 -11.96 -6.55
C ASP A 63 17.78 -10.88 -5.54
N SER A 64 18.13 -9.68 -6.03
CA SER A 64 18.53 -8.55 -5.20
C SER A 64 17.72 -7.29 -5.47
N VAL A 65 17.41 -6.58 -4.39
CA VAL A 65 16.69 -5.31 -4.42
C VAL A 65 17.69 -4.13 -4.44
N PRO A 66 17.50 -3.09 -5.28
CA PRO A 66 18.35 -1.90 -5.25
C PRO A 66 18.32 -1.20 -3.88
N MET A 67 19.40 -0.51 -3.51
CA MET A 67 19.53 0.15 -2.20
C MET A 67 18.46 1.22 -1.95
N GLU A 68 17.95 1.83 -3.02
CA GLU A 68 16.96 2.90 -3.01
C GLU A 68 15.52 2.37 -2.94
N VAL A 69 15.35 1.05 -2.94
CA VAL A 69 14.05 0.39 -2.83
C VAL A 69 13.86 -0.12 -1.41
N ALA A 70 12.78 0.30 -0.77
CA ALA A 70 12.41 -0.08 0.59
C ALA A 70 11.25 -1.08 0.57
N TYR A 71 11.27 -2.07 1.45
CA TYR A 71 10.11 -2.93 1.67
C TYR A 71 9.16 -2.27 2.66
N ILE A 72 7.91 -2.06 2.25
CA ILE A 72 6.91 -1.32 3.01
C ILE A 72 5.75 -2.22 3.40
N GLU A 73 5.37 -2.11 4.67
CA GLU A 73 4.11 -2.64 5.18
C GLU A 73 3.16 -1.55 5.62
N ILE A 74 1.90 -1.66 5.16
CA ILE A 74 0.78 -0.84 5.61
C ILE A 74 -0.33 -1.72 6.21
N PRO A 75 -1.08 -1.20 7.20
CA PRO A 75 -2.15 -1.92 7.89
C PRO A 75 -3.25 -2.29 6.90
N PRO A 76 -4.11 -3.24 7.28
CA PRO A 76 -5.30 -3.53 6.50
C PRO A 76 -6.11 -2.25 6.28
N MET A 77 -6.52 -2.05 5.03
CA MET A 77 -7.45 -1.01 4.65
C MET A 77 -8.83 -1.62 4.55
N TYR A 78 -9.78 -1.06 5.29
CA TYR A 78 -11.18 -1.44 5.19
C TYR A 78 -11.89 -0.36 4.39
N ILE A 79 -12.48 -0.75 3.25
CA ILE A 79 -13.46 0.10 2.59
C ILE A 79 -14.76 -0.13 3.34
N LEU A 80 -15.17 0.83 4.15
CA LEU A 80 -16.54 0.84 4.65
C LEU A 80 -17.42 1.29 3.49
N ASP A 81 -18.17 0.34 2.93
CA ASP A 81 -19.36 0.61 2.14
C ASP A 81 -20.50 0.86 3.15
N PRO A 82 -20.88 2.12 3.43
CA PRO A 82 -21.88 2.43 4.44
C PRO A 82 -23.27 1.85 4.13
N GLU A 83 -23.51 1.41 2.89
CA GLU A 83 -24.83 0.97 2.44
C GLU A 83 -24.88 -0.52 2.01
N GLY A 84 -23.75 -1.24 1.99
CA GLY A 84 -23.72 -2.70 1.78
C GLY A 84 -24.10 -3.16 0.37
N TYR A 85 -23.81 -2.36 -0.67
CA TYR A 85 -24.20 -2.65 -2.05
C TYR A 85 -23.30 -3.65 -2.77
N SER A 86 -22.14 -4.01 -2.21
CA SER A 86 -21.18 -4.87 -2.93
C SER A 86 -21.66 -6.31 -3.19
N GLU A 87 -22.72 -6.79 -2.53
CA GLU A 87 -23.25 -8.15 -2.75
C GLU A 87 -24.53 -8.22 -3.61
N ALA A 88 -25.24 -7.11 -3.81
CA ALA A 88 -26.46 -7.11 -4.60
C ALA A 88 -26.20 -6.44 -5.95
N GLY A 89 -26.26 -7.23 -7.03
CA GLY A 89 -26.04 -6.79 -8.43
C GLY A 89 -27.04 -5.72 -8.92
N VAL A 90 -26.94 -4.52 -8.36
CA VAL A 90 -27.78 -3.36 -8.67
C VAL A 90 -26.97 -2.41 -9.54
N GLN A 91 -27.62 -1.93 -10.60
CA GLN A 91 -27.05 -1.12 -11.67
C GLN A 91 -26.31 0.10 -11.14
N ARG A 92 -25.11 0.30 -11.69
CA ARG A 92 -24.18 1.40 -11.38
C ARG A 92 -24.82 2.74 -11.73
N ASP A 93 -25.16 3.52 -10.70
CA ASP A 93 -25.23 4.97 -10.80
C ASP A 93 -23.88 5.50 -10.27
N GLU A 94 -23.01 5.95 -11.18
CA GLU A 94 -21.60 6.31 -10.91
C GLU A 94 -21.45 7.55 -10.00
N SER A 95 -22.56 8.13 -9.53
CA SER A 95 -22.60 9.43 -8.87
C SER A 95 -22.72 9.40 -7.35
N LYS A 96 -22.86 8.23 -6.70
CA LYS A 96 -23.21 8.17 -5.26
C LYS A 96 -22.52 7.11 -4.38
N ASN A 97 -21.48 6.43 -4.84
CA ASN A 97 -20.81 5.42 -4.02
C ASN A 97 -19.42 5.89 -3.55
N ILE A 98 -19.39 6.76 -2.55
CA ILE A 98 -18.14 7.13 -1.88
C ILE A 98 -17.98 6.18 -0.70
N GLY A 99 -17.57 4.94 -0.97
CA GLY A 99 -17.03 4.07 0.08
C GLY A 99 -15.88 4.80 0.76
N HIS A 100 -15.88 4.87 2.08
CA HIS A 100 -14.79 5.49 2.83
C HIS A 100 -13.75 4.43 3.16
N VAL A 101 -12.51 4.61 2.69
CA VAL A 101 -11.38 3.80 3.17
C VAL A 101 -11.04 4.30 4.57
N GLU A 102 -11.31 3.46 5.57
CA GLU A 102 -10.93 3.73 6.95
C GLU A 102 -9.70 2.91 7.35
N PHE A 103 -8.83 3.57 8.12
CA PHE A 103 -7.69 2.97 8.78
C PHE A 103 -8.03 2.88 10.26
N GLY A 104 -7.56 1.82 10.93
CA GLY A 104 -7.65 1.72 12.39
C GLY A 104 -6.92 2.83 13.17
N ASN A 105 -6.23 3.77 12.50
CA ASN A 105 -5.55 4.92 13.09
C ASN A 105 -5.59 6.15 12.14
N TYR A 106 -5.81 7.35 12.68
CA TYR A 106 -5.95 8.60 11.91
C TYR A 106 -4.69 9.02 11.13
N LYS A 107 -3.52 8.47 11.47
CA LYS A 107 -2.25 8.64 10.76
C LYS A 107 -1.46 7.35 10.87
N PHE A 108 -1.03 6.81 9.73
CA PHE A 108 -0.20 5.62 9.68
C PHE A 108 1.16 5.96 9.07
N ILE A 109 2.22 5.35 9.61
CA ILE A 109 3.57 5.47 9.07
C ILE A 109 3.93 4.09 8.51
N GLY A 110 4.10 4.01 7.18
CA GLY A 110 4.68 2.86 6.49
C GLY A 110 5.93 2.41 7.22
N ARG A 111 5.92 1.17 7.72
CA ARG A 111 7.10 0.64 8.38
C ARG A 111 8.03 0.06 7.33
N GLU A 112 9.24 0.58 7.29
CA GLU A 112 10.34 -0.06 6.56
C GLU A 112 10.70 -1.35 7.29
N ILE A 113 10.79 -2.45 6.54
CA ILE A 113 11.25 -3.72 7.08
C ILE A 113 12.73 -3.86 6.75
N PRO A 114 13.62 -3.99 7.75
CA PRO A 114 15.02 -4.24 7.47
C PRO A 114 15.12 -5.59 6.76
N PHE A 115 15.89 -5.61 5.68
CA PHE A 115 16.27 -6.83 5.00
C PHE A 115 17.77 -7.08 5.21
N LEU A 116 18.14 -8.35 5.27
CA LEU A 116 19.51 -8.80 5.43
C LEU A 116 19.88 -9.66 4.24
N THR A 117 20.92 -9.26 3.51
CA THR A 117 21.50 -10.09 2.44
C THR A 117 22.58 -10.99 3.02
N VAL A 118 22.43 -12.31 2.88
CA VAL A 118 23.45 -13.31 3.24
C VAL A 118 23.67 -14.23 2.05
N LEU A 119 24.91 -14.29 1.55
CA LEU A 119 25.29 -15.12 0.40
C LEU A 119 24.39 -14.90 -0.84
N ASP A 120 24.13 -13.63 -1.18
CA ASP A 120 23.25 -13.22 -2.29
C ASP A 120 21.79 -13.66 -2.16
N VAL A 121 21.35 -14.00 -0.94
CA VAL A 121 19.95 -14.29 -0.60
C VAL A 121 19.44 -13.22 0.36
N ASP A 122 18.37 -12.54 -0.04
CA ASP A 122 17.70 -11.54 0.78
C ASP A 122 16.72 -12.19 1.77
N PHE A 123 16.89 -11.87 3.06
CA PHE A 123 16.02 -12.27 4.16
C PHE A 123 15.27 -11.06 4.69
N PHE A 124 13.95 -11.18 4.85
CA PHE A 124 13.18 -10.20 5.63
C PHE A 124 13.45 -10.42 7.11
N VAL A 125 13.96 -9.39 7.77
CA VAL A 125 14.18 -9.43 9.22
C VAL A 125 12.93 -8.89 9.88
N ASP A 126 12.04 -9.79 10.31
CA ASP A 126 10.95 -9.39 11.19
C ASP A 126 11.53 -9.03 12.56
N THR A 127 11.60 -7.73 12.85
CA THR A 127 12.14 -7.19 14.10
C THR A 127 11.10 -7.16 15.22
N LYS A 128 9.88 -7.69 15.00
CA LYS A 128 8.88 -7.82 16.05
C LYS A 128 9.18 -9.05 16.93
N ASN A 129 9.77 -8.80 18.09
CA ASN A 129 9.59 -9.59 19.32
C ASN A 129 9.12 -8.66 20.44
#